data_AF-A0A379Y8V7-F1
#
_entry.id   AF-A0A379Y8V7-F1
#
_cell.length_a   1.000
_cell.length_b   1.000
_cell.length_c   1.000
_cell.angle_alpha   90.00
_cell.angle_beta   90.00
_cell.angle_gamma   90.00
#
_symmetry.space_group_name_H-M   'P 1'
#
loop_
_entity.id
_entity.type
_entity.pdbx_description
1 polymer ?
#
loop_
_entity_poly.entity_id
_entity_poly.type
_entity_poly.pdbx_seq_one_letter_code
_entity_poly.pdbx_strand_id
1 'polypeptide(L)' 'MRILMIIDGLPGGGAEKVVLTLCQGMQQQGHDVSLISLRDVCNYPIPSGIDYQVVADRSRAPGAS' A
#
# COMPACT_ATOMS: atom_id res chain seq x y z
N MET A 1 -5.14 3.71 17.28
CA MET A 1 -3.68 3.53 17.09
C MET A 1 -3.32 4.00 15.68
N ARG A 2 -2.05 4.31 15.41
CA ARG A 2 -1.57 4.59 14.05
C ARG A 2 -0.90 3.34 13.49
N ILE A 3 -1.32 2.92 12.31
CA ILE A 3 -0.84 1.71 11.65
C ILE A 3 -0.30 2.10 10.29
N LEU A 4 0.95 1.73 10.04
CA LEU A 4 1.61 1.89 8.75
C LEU A 4 1.74 0.52 8.08
N MET A 5 1.18 0.40 6.88
CA MET A 5 1.32 -0.77 6.01
C MET A 5 2.27 -0.40 4.87
N ILE A 6 3.25 -1.26 4.58
CA ILE A 6 4.17 -1.07 3.45
C ILE A 6 4.02 -2.27 2.53
N ILE A 7 3.82 -2.01 1.24
CA ILE A 7 3.69 -3.02 0.20
C ILE A 7 4.56 -2.63 -1.01
N ASP A 8 4.98 -3.63 -1.76
CA ASP A 8 5.76 -3.43 -2.98
C ASP A 8 4.95 -2.83 -4.13
N GLY A 9 3.63 -3.08 -4.18
CA GLY A 9 2.73 -2.61 -5.23
C GLY A 9 1.35 -3.22 -5.11
N LEU A 10 0.38 -2.71 -5.87
CA LEU A 10 -0.98 -3.24 -5.95
C LEU A 10 -1.33 -3.69 -7.38
N PRO A 11 -0.61 -4.64 -8.01
CA PRO A 11 -0.84 -5.03 -9.41
C PRO A 11 -2.14 -5.84 -9.65
N GLY A 12 -2.83 -6.29 -8.60
CA GLY A 12 -4.10 -7.01 -8.76
C GLY A 12 -4.09 -8.47 -8.27
N GLY A 13 -3.09 -8.89 -7.49
CA GLY A 13 -3.02 -10.23 -6.92
C GLY A 13 -3.82 -10.43 -5.64
N GLY A 14 -3.85 -11.68 -5.16
CA GLY A 14 -4.63 -12.06 -3.98
C GLY A 14 -4.09 -11.50 -2.66
N ALA A 15 -2.78 -11.38 -2.51
CA ALA A 15 -2.16 -10.87 -1.28
C ALA A 15 -2.49 -9.39 -1.07
N GLU A 16 -2.48 -8.63 -2.16
CA GLU A 16 -2.80 -7.21 -2.23
C GLU A 16 -4.26 -6.97 -1.85
N LYS A 17 -5.18 -7.82 -2.31
CA LYS A 17 -6.58 -7.79 -1.89
C LYS A 17 -6.74 -8.01 -0.38
N VAL A 18 -5.98 -8.93 0.20
CA VAL A 18 -5.99 -9.18 1.66
C VAL A 18 -5.49 -7.96 2.42
N VAL A 19 -4.41 -7.32 1.95
CA VAL A 19 -3.89 -6.09 2.56
C VAL A 19 -4.93 -4.98 2.57
N LEU A 20 -5.62 -4.74 1.45
CA LEU A 20 -6.67 -3.71 1.37
C LEU A 20 -7.85 -4.03 2.30
N THR A 21 -8.24 -5.31 2.37
CA THR A 21 -9.30 -5.77 3.28
C THR A 21 -8.90 -5.53 4.74
N LEU A 22 -7.64 -5.81 5.09
CA LEU A 22 -7.13 -5.59 6.43
C LEU A 22 -7.08 -4.10 6.79
N CYS A 23 -6.61 -3.26 5.87
CA CYS A 23 -6.59 -1.80 6.05
C CYS A 23 -7.99 -1.26 6.34
N GLN A 24 -8.99 -1.69 5.55
CA GLN A 24 -10.38 -1.31 5.75
C GLN A 24 -10.92 -1.79 7.10
N GLY A 25 -10.65 -3.03 7.49
CA GLY A 25 -11.09 -3.57 8.78
C GLY A 25 -10.49 -2.82 9.97
N MET A 26 -9.20 -2.47 9.90
CA MET A 26 -8.52 -1.68 10.93
C MET A 26 -9.10 -0.26 11.03
N GLN A 27 -9.37 0.37 9.89
CA GLN A 27 -10.01 1.69 9.85
C GLN A 27 -11.41 1.67 10.47
N GLN A 28 -12.22 0.65 10.16
CA GLN A 28 -13.55 0.46 10.74
C GLN A 28 -13.51 0.27 12.27
N GLN A 29 -12.40 -0.20 12.82
CA GLN A 29 -12.16 -0.30 14.26
C GLN A 29 -11.66 1.01 14.88
N GLY A 30 -11.62 2.12 14.12
CA GLY A 30 -11.18 3.42 14.59
C GLY A 30 -9.66 3.61 14.62
N HIS A 31 -8.91 2.82 13.86
CA HIS A 31 -7.48 3.04 13.68
C HIS A 31 -7.21 4.01 12.52
N ASP A 32 -6.13 4.76 12.67
CA ASP A 32 -5.59 5.63 11.63
C ASP A 32 -4.60 4.81 10.81
N VAL A 33 -4.89 4.61 9.51
CA VAL A 33 -4.20 3.64 8.65
C VAL A 33 -3.61 4.34 7.43
N SER A 34 -2.29 4.25 7.29
CA SER A 34 -1.56 4.68 6.09
C SER A 34 -1.03 3.46 5.33
N LEU A 35 -1.12 3.49 4.01
CA LEU A 35 -0.62 2.47 3.10
C LEU A 35 0.43 3.07 2.16
N ILE A 36 1.68 2.63 2.28
CA ILE A 36 2.76 3.03 1.39
C ILE A 36 3.03 1.93 0.37
N SER A 37 3.03 2.30 -0.91
CA SER A 37 3.47 1.45 -2.02
C SER A 37 4.87 1.84 -2.49
N LEU A 38 5.77 0.86 -2.66
CA LEU A 38 7.15 1.08 -3.13
C LEU A 38 7.26 1.15 -4.66
N ARG A 39 6.21 0.78 -5.39
CA ARG A 39 6.11 0.93 -6.85
C ARG A 39 4.84 1.68 -7.21
N ASP A 40 4.91 2.44 -8.30
CA ASP A 40 3.77 3.16 -8.87
C ASP A 40 2.89 2.23 -9.72
N VAL A 41 2.31 1.22 -9.06
CA VAL A 41 1.40 0.25 -9.68
C VAL A 41 0.20 0.06 -8.74
N CYS A 42 -0.99 0.47 -9.19
CA CYS A 42 -2.23 0.35 -8.42
C CYS A 42 -3.42 0.01 -9.31
N ASN A 43 -3.78 -1.27 -9.35
CA ASN A 43 -4.89 -1.83 -10.12
C ASN A 43 -6.13 -2.11 -9.25
N TYR A 44 -6.07 -1.78 -7.95
CA TYR A 44 -7.20 -1.86 -7.05
C TYR A 44 -7.69 -0.47 -6.64
N PRO A 45 -9.00 -0.29 -6.40
CA PRO A 45 -9.49 0.91 -5.76
C PRO A 45 -9.00 0.95 -4.31
N ILE A 46 -8.50 2.11 -3.89
CA ILE A 46 -8.13 2.33 -2.49
C ILE A 46 -9.40 2.57 -1.66
N PRO A 47 -9.59 1.87 -0.52
CA PRO A 47 -10.72 2.12 0.36
C PRO A 47 -10.76 3.57 0.85
N SER A 48 -11.96 4.14 0.97
CA SER A 48 -12.15 5.51 1.41
C SER A 48 -11.50 5.78 2.76
N GLY A 49 -10.73 6.87 2.87
CA GLY A 49 -10.09 7.31 4.12
C GLY A 49 -8.82 6.53 4.51
N ILE A 50 -8.33 5.63 3.65
CA ILE A 50 -6.95 5.13 3.76
C ILE A 50 -6.03 6.17 3.12
N ASP A 51 -5.03 6.62 3.87
CA ASP A 51 -3.97 7.49 3.35
C ASP A 51 -2.99 6.65 2.51
N TYR A 52 -3.17 6.66 1.19
CA TYR A 52 -2.34 5.91 0.26
C TYR A 52 -1.27 6.80 -0.37
N GLN A 53 -0.01 6.37 -0.26
CA GLN A 53 1.12 7.10 -0.82
C GLN A 53 2.02 6.16 -1.61
N VAL A 54 2.51 6.64 -2.75
CA VAL A 54 3.55 5.95 -3.52
C VAL A 54 4.89 6.56 -3.17
N VAL A 55 5.75 5.77 -2.54
CA VAL A 55 7.16 6.11 -2.29
C VAL A 55 7.99 5.22 -3.21
N ALA A 56 8.00 5.58 -4.49
CA ALA A 56 8.68 4.80 -5.51
C ALA A 56 10.16 4.62 -5.16
N ASP A 57 10.64 3.37 -5.18
CA ASP A 57 12.06 3.10 -5.03
C ASP A 57 12.82 3.72 -6.23
N ARG A 58 13.59 4.78 -5.95
CA ARG A 58 14.47 5.43 -6.92
C ARG A 58 15.90 4.92 -6.83
N SER A 59 16.14 3.83 -6.08
CA SER A 59 17.43 3.17 -6.00
C SER A 59 17.82 2.63 -7.36
N ARG A 60 18.48 3.47 -8.15
CA ARG A 60 19.24 3.03 -9.31
C ARG A 60 20.39 2.20 -8.75
N ALA A 61 20.24 0.87 -8.74
CA ALA A 61 21.37 0.00 -8.46
C ALA A 61 22.51 0.42 -9.41
N PRO A 62 23.72 0.71 -8.90
CA PRO A 62 24.86 1.01 -9.75
C PRO A 62 25.28 -0.31 -10.42
N GLY A 63 24.63 -0.66 -11.53
CA GLY A 63 24.86 -1.95 -12.18
C GLY A 63 23.82 -2.41 -13.20
N ALA A 64 22.81 -1.60 -13.56
CA ALA A 64 22.05 -1.87 -14.78
C ALA A 64 22.94 -1.52 -16.00
N SER A 65 23.78 -2.48 -16.39
CA SER A 65 24.49 -2.54 -17.67
C SER A 65 23.54 -3.05 -18.77
#